data_AF-A0A935RY17-F1
#
_entry.id   AF-A0A935RY17-F1
#
_cell.length_a   1.000
_cell.length_b   1.000
_cell.length_c   1.000
_cell.angle_alpha   90.00
_cell.angle_beta   90.00
_cell.angle_gamma   90.00
#
_symmetry.space_group_name_H-M   'P 1'
#
loop_
_entity.id
_entity.type
_entity.pdbx_description
1 polymer ?
#
loop_
_entity_poly.entity_id
_entity_poly.type
_entity_poly.pdbx_seq_one_letter_code
_entity_poly.pdbx_strand_id
1 'polypeptide(L)'
;MINKILFLICILCFGMMSCEDEREIIKETSDIPDSIELIKANFHGQIVDNDQRPVHNASVKIMFENYLLGETKTNAEGNFNLVSQAAHAEKPISYLKRKDIHPTFLVKN
;
A
#
# COMPACT_ATOMS: atom_id res chain seq x y z
N MET A 1 -33.14 58.27 -1.97
CA MET A 1 -32.93 57.17 -2.96
C MET A 1 -31.69 56.31 -2.69
N ILE A 2 -31.08 56.33 -1.49
CA ILE A 2 -29.82 55.61 -1.18
C ILE A 2 -30.03 54.16 -0.66
N ASN A 3 -31.26 53.80 -0.31
CA ASN A 3 -31.53 52.51 0.36
C ASN A 3 -31.53 51.29 -0.56
N LYS A 4 -31.78 51.47 -1.87
CA LYS A 4 -31.83 50.34 -2.83
C LYS A 4 -30.45 49.85 -3.26
N ILE A 5 -29.48 50.74 -3.36
CA ILE A 5 -28.10 50.41 -3.76
C ILE A 5 -27.39 49.67 -2.63
N LEU A 6 -27.58 50.11 -1.38
CA LEU A 6 -26.97 49.46 -0.21
C LEU A 6 -27.50 48.02 -0.03
N PHE A 7 -28.81 47.80 -0.24
CA PHE A 7 -29.41 46.47 -0.16
C PHE A 7 -28.87 45.52 -1.23
N LEU A 8 -28.61 46.03 -2.44
CA LEU A 8 -28.08 45.24 -3.56
C LEU A 8 -26.61 44.86 -3.34
N ILE A 9 -25.83 45.73 -2.71
CA ILE A 9 -24.45 45.45 -2.29
C ILE A 9 -24.43 44.38 -1.19
N CYS A 10 -25.34 44.45 -0.21
CA CYS A 10 -25.43 43.43 0.84
C CYS A 10 -25.74 42.03 0.29
N ILE A 11 -26.65 41.91 -0.69
CA ILE A 11 -26.96 40.62 -1.33
C ILE A 11 -25.75 40.05 -2.09
N LEU A 12 -25.00 40.91 -2.79
CA LEU A 12 -23.78 40.52 -3.48
C LEU A 12 -22.69 40.04 -2.51
N CYS A 13 -22.54 40.70 -1.36
CA CYS A 13 -21.59 40.29 -0.33
C CYS A 13 -21.96 38.94 0.30
N PHE A 14 -23.25 38.67 0.53
CA PHE A 14 -23.70 37.37 1.04
C PHE A 14 -23.50 36.23 0.04
N GLY A 15 -23.69 36.48 -1.25
CA GLY A 15 -23.44 35.49 -2.30
C GLY A 15 -21.98 35.07 -2.43
N MET A 16 -21.03 35.96 -2.11
CA MET A 16 -19.59 35.66 -2.15
C MET A 16 -19.06 34.97 -0.88
N MET A 17 -19.81 34.96 0.22
CA MET A 17 -19.42 34.25 1.46
C MET A 17 -19.87 32.79 1.51
N SER A 18 -20.76 32.34 0.62
CA SER A 18 -21.37 31.00 0.71
C SER A 18 -20.61 29.88 -0.04
N CYS A 19 -19.31 30.03 -0.29
CA CYS A 19 -18.49 29.03 -0.98
C CYS A 19 -17.33 28.53 -0.11
N GLU A 20 -17.60 28.25 1.17
CA GLU A 20 -16.74 27.36 1.95
C GLU A 20 -17.26 25.94 1.75
N ASP A 21 -16.71 25.29 0.73
CA ASP A 21 -16.96 23.90 0.37
C ASP A 21 -16.35 23.04 1.47
N GLU A 22 -17.20 22.47 2.33
CA GLU A 22 -16.83 21.55 3.39
C GLU A 22 -16.25 20.28 2.76
N ARG A 23 -14.93 20.25 2.58
CA ARG A 23 -14.24 19.02 2.16
C ARG A 23 -14.22 18.06 3.34
N GLU A 24 -15.21 17.17 3.39
CA GLU A 24 -15.09 15.94 4.16
C GLU A 24 -13.94 15.12 3.58
N ILE A 25 -12.78 15.25 4.20
CA ILE A 25 -11.68 14.32 4.04
C ILE A 25 -12.13 13.05 4.75
N ILE A 26 -12.76 12.13 4.01
CA ILE A 26 -12.94 10.76 4.45
C ILE A 26 -11.54 10.17 4.59
N LYS A 27 -10.97 10.24 5.80
CA LYS A 27 -9.85 9.40 6.18
C LYS A 27 -10.43 8.01 6.30
N GLU A 28 -10.20 7.17 5.30
CA GLU A 28 -10.35 5.73 5.47
C GLU A 28 -9.32 5.32 6.54
N THR A 29 -9.77 5.29 7.79
CA THR A 29 -9.05 4.60 8.86
C THR A 29 -9.23 3.12 8.59
N SER A 30 -8.37 2.58 7.74
CA SER A 30 -8.18 1.14 7.65
C SER A 30 -7.48 0.72 8.94
N ASP A 31 -8.23 0.20 9.91
CA ASP A 31 -7.69 -0.45 11.12
C ASP A 31 -6.97 -1.79 10.80
N ILE A 32 -6.70 -2.05 9.52
CA ILE A 32 -5.90 -3.18 9.06
C ILE A 32 -4.44 -2.70 9.08
N PRO A 33 -3.54 -3.36 9.83
CA PRO A 33 -2.12 -3.00 9.82
C PRO A 33 -1.59 -3.08 8.38
N ASP A 34 -1.10 -1.94 7.87
CA ASP A 34 -0.54 -1.79 6.50
C ASP A 34 0.75 -2.60 6.27
N SER A 35 1.24 -3.26 7.30
CA SER A 35 2.36 -4.18 7.24
C SER A 35 1.96 -5.51 7.84
N ILE A 36 2.08 -6.58 7.06
CA ILE A 36 2.23 -7.90 7.64
C ILE A 36 3.63 -7.90 8.27
N GLU A 37 3.68 -7.65 9.57
CA GLU A 37 4.87 -7.94 10.36
C GLU A 37 5.00 -9.46 10.40
N LEU A 38 5.61 -10.00 9.33
CA LEU A 38 5.97 -11.41 9.28
C LEU A 38 7.05 -11.60 10.33
N ILE A 39 6.60 -12.06 11.50
CA ILE A 39 7.45 -12.45 12.62
C ILE A 39 8.56 -13.31 12.04
N LYS A 40 9.81 -12.88 12.24
CA LYS A 40 11.01 -13.61 11.81
C LYS A 40 10.88 -15.07 12.25
N ALA A 41 10.58 -15.95 11.31
CA ALA A 41 10.36 -17.37 11.57
C ALA A 41 11.51 -18.18 11.02
N ASN A 42 11.90 -19.21 11.77
CA ASN A 42 12.95 -20.14 11.38
C ASN A 42 12.33 -21.47 10.93
N PHE A 43 12.61 -21.87 9.69
CA PHE A 43 12.12 -23.08 9.05
C PHE A 43 13.28 -24.06 8.86
N HIS A 44 13.09 -25.29 9.29
CA HIS A 44 14.05 -26.37 9.08
C HIS A 44 13.30 -27.62 8.65
N GLY A 45 13.96 -28.47 7.87
CA GLY A 45 13.36 -29.70 7.39
C GLY A 45 14.28 -30.46 6.45
N GLN A 46 13.76 -31.56 5.91
CA GLN A 46 14.45 -32.42 4.96
C GLN A 46 13.56 -32.64 3.74
N ILE A 47 14.16 -32.61 2.54
CA ILE A 47 13.47 -32.93 1.29
C ILE A 47 13.96 -34.29 0.80
N VAL A 48 13.01 -35.19 0.55
CA VAL A 48 13.24 -36.53 0.01
C VAL A 48 12.38 -36.77 -1.23
N ASP A 49 12.80 -37.70 -2.10
CA ASP A 49 11.99 -38.18 -3.22
C ASP A 49 10.96 -39.25 -2.79
N ASN A 50 10.24 -39.82 -3.75
CA ASN A 50 9.23 -40.86 -3.48
C ASN A 50 9.83 -42.17 -2.94
N ASP A 51 11.14 -42.40 -3.16
CA ASP A 51 11.87 -43.56 -2.65
C ASP A 51 12.56 -43.25 -1.30
N GLN A 52 12.22 -42.12 -0.67
CA GLN A 52 12.81 -41.61 0.58
C GLN A 52 14.31 -41.27 0.48
N ARG A 53 14.83 -41.02 -0.73
CA ARG A 53 16.22 -40.59 -0.91
C ARG A 53 16.33 -39.07 -0.76
N PRO A 54 17.36 -38.56 -0.06
CA PRO A 54 17.54 -37.12 0.09
C PRO A 54 17.74 -36.40 -1.24
N VAL A 55 17.05 -35.27 -1.40
CA VAL A 55 17.19 -34.40 -2.57
C VAL A 55 18.20 -33.30 -2.25
N HIS A 56 19.39 -33.40 -2.81
CA HIS A 56 20.47 -32.42 -2.66
C HIS A 56 20.29 -31.20 -3.59
N ASN A 57 20.70 -30.02 -3.12
CA ASN A 57 20.78 -28.77 -3.90
C ASN A 57 19.41 -28.32 -4.47
N ALA A 58 18.30 -28.75 -3.84
CA ALA A 58 16.96 -28.27 -4.13
C ALA A 58 16.79 -26.83 -3.60
N SER A 59 16.20 -25.95 -4.39
CA SER A 59 15.84 -24.60 -3.96
C SER A 59 14.57 -24.64 -3.11
N VAL A 60 14.64 -24.04 -1.92
CA VAL A 60 13.52 -23.90 -0.98
C VAL A 60 13.21 -22.42 -0.85
N LYS A 61 11.99 -22.01 -1.23
CA LYS A 61 11.54 -20.61 -1.22
C LYS A 61 10.27 -20.47 -0.38
N ILE A 62 10.22 -19.42 0.42
CA ILE A 62 9.01 -19.03 1.14
C ILE A 62 8.43 -17.79 0.49
N MET A 63 7.16 -17.87 0.11
CA MET A 63 6.44 -16.83 -0.61
C MET A 63 5.16 -16.45 0.14
N PHE A 64 4.82 -15.16 0.16
CA PHE A 64 3.52 -14.67 0.63
C PHE A 64 2.98 -13.64 -0.37
N GLU A 65 1.79 -13.86 -0.95
CA GLU A 65 1.16 -12.95 -1.93
C GLU A 65 2.09 -12.44 -3.05
N ASN A 66 3.08 -13.26 -3.47
CA ASN A 66 4.16 -12.98 -4.44
C ASN A 66 5.43 -12.30 -3.90
N TYR A 67 5.53 -12.00 -2.62
CA TYR A 67 6.76 -11.55 -1.98
C TYR A 67 7.63 -12.73 -1.57
N LEU A 68 8.90 -12.72 -1.99
CA LEU A 68 9.91 -13.68 -1.52
C LEU A 68 10.35 -13.29 -0.11
N LEU A 69 10.05 -14.15 0.85
CA LEU A 69 10.38 -13.95 2.27
C LEU A 69 11.73 -14.59 2.65
N GLY A 70 12.22 -15.52 1.83
CA GLY A 70 13.50 -16.18 2.01
C GLY A 70 13.73 -17.31 1.02
N GLU A 71 15.01 -17.59 0.74
CA GLU A 71 15.46 -18.70 -0.09
C GLU A 71 16.67 -19.38 0.54
N THR A 72 16.73 -20.72 0.45
CA THR A 72 17.90 -21.52 0.79
C THR A 72 18.01 -22.72 -0.15
N LYS A 73 19.03 -23.55 0.05
CA LYS A 73 19.19 -24.83 -0.64
C LYS A 73 19.37 -25.97 0.35
N THR A 74 18.94 -27.16 -0.07
CA THR A 74 19.20 -28.39 0.69
C THR A 74 20.66 -28.83 0.60
N ASN A 75 21.20 -29.35 1.69
CA ASN A 75 22.53 -29.95 1.76
C ASN A 75 22.55 -31.40 1.21
N ALA A 76 23.68 -32.09 1.31
CA ALA A 76 23.86 -33.45 0.77
C ALA A 76 22.89 -34.48 1.38
N GLU A 77 22.49 -34.26 2.64
CA GLU A 77 21.49 -35.06 3.34
C GLU A 77 20.05 -34.55 3.13
N GLY A 78 19.83 -33.63 2.19
CA GLY A 78 18.51 -33.07 1.89
C GLY A 78 17.97 -32.07 2.93
N ASN A 79 18.77 -31.73 3.94
CA ASN A 79 18.37 -30.83 5.02
C ASN A 79 18.48 -29.37 4.60
N PHE A 80 17.57 -28.53 5.10
CA PHE A 80 17.63 -27.08 4.96
C PHE A 80 17.36 -26.37 6.29
N ASN A 81 17.87 -25.15 6.40
CA ASN A 81 17.59 -24.20 7.46
C ASN A 81 17.42 -22.82 6.82
N LEU A 82 16.28 -22.17 7.07
CA LEU A 82 15.88 -20.92 6.43
C LEU A 82 15.24 -19.99 7.46
N VAL A 83 15.82 -18.81 7.59
CA VAL A 83 15.20 -17.72 8.35
C VAL A 83 14.43 -16.83 7.38
N SER A 84 13.10 -16.80 7.52
CA SER A 84 12.28 -15.82 6.82
C SER A 84 12.50 -14.42 7.39
N GLN A 85 12.53 -13.44 6.51
CA GLN A 85 12.56 -12.02 6.89
C GLN A 85 11.26 -11.38 6.38
N ALA A 86 10.69 -10.47 7.17
CA ALA A 86 9.53 -9.72 6.74
C ALA A 86 9.86 -8.99 5.44
N ALA A 87 9.09 -9.27 4.38
CA ALA A 87 9.09 -8.37 3.24
C ALA A 87 8.37 -7.10 3.71
N HIS A 88 9.07 -5.97 3.75
CA HIS A 88 8.42 -4.66 3.70
C HIS A 88 7.77 -4.54 2.31
N ALA A 89 6.60 -5.15 2.17
CA ALA A 89 5.72 -4.93 1.05
C ALA A 89 5.09 -3.55 1.27
N GLU A 90 5.79 -2.47 0.90
CA GLU A 90 5.09 -1.21 0.65
C GLU A 90 4.11 -1.48 -0.47
N LYS A 91 2.81 -1.57 -0.12
CA LYS A 91 1.74 -1.67 -1.12
C LYS A 91 1.90 -0.45 -2.01
N PRO A 92 2.14 -0.58 -3.33
CA PRO A 92 2.20 0.58 -4.19
C PRO A 92 0.85 1.29 -4.05
N ILE A 93 0.86 2.51 -3.52
CA ILE A 93 -0.34 3.33 -3.43
C ILE A 93 -0.82 3.50 -4.87
N SER A 94 -1.82 2.72 -5.25
CA SER A 94 -2.47 2.86 -6.53
C SER A 94 -3.26 4.16 -6.47
N TYR A 95 -2.67 5.24 -6.98
CA TYR A 95 -3.38 6.50 -7.17
C TYR A 95 -4.62 6.20 -8.02
N LEU A 96 -5.80 6.23 -7.41
CA LEU A 96 -7.06 6.26 -8.15
C LEU A 96 -7.07 7.56 -8.96
N LYS A 97 -6.64 7.47 -10.22
CA LYS A 97 -6.76 8.55 -11.20
C LYS A 97 -8.24 8.74 -11.50
N ARG A 98 -8.92 9.55 -10.67
CA ARG A 98 -10.29 10.00 -10.94
C ARG A 98 -10.26 10.75 -12.29
N LYS A 99 -11.10 10.31 -13.22
CA LYS A 99 -11.01 10.59 -14.67
C LYS A 99 -11.37 12.03 -15.08
N ASP A 100 -11.64 12.94 -14.14
CA ASP A 100 -12.39 14.17 -14.45
C ASP A 100 -11.69 15.47 -14.04
N ILE A 101 -10.36 15.52 -13.95
CA ILE A 101 -9.66 16.79 -13.70
C ILE A 101 -8.70 17.07 -14.85
N HIS A 102 -9.06 18.04 -15.70
CA HIS A 102 -8.11 18.73 -16.57
C HIS A 102 -7.04 19.40 -15.70
N PRO A 103 -5.77 18.95 -15.74
CA PRO A 103 -4.73 19.65 -15.00
C PRO A 103 -4.43 20.96 -15.73
N THR A 104 -4.87 22.08 -15.16
CA THR A 104 -4.32 23.39 -15.53
C THR A 104 -2.98 23.51 -14.84
N PHE A 105 -1.90 23.35 -15.60
CA PHE A 105 -0.54 23.58 -15.12
C PHE A 105 -0.31 25.09 -14.98
N LEU A 106 -0.16 25.58 -13.76
CA LEU A 106 0.44 26.90 -13.53
C LEU A 106 1.96 26.73 -13.47
N VAL A 107 2.61 27.06 -14.60
CA VAL A 107 4.05 27.32 -14.65
C VAL A 107 4.29 28.67 -13.97
N LYS A 108 5.04 28.67 -12.88
CA LYS A 108 5.49 29.89 -12.22
C LYS A 108 6.82 30.29 -12.87
N ASN A 109 6.82 31.44 -13.55
CA ASN A 109 8.04 32.12 -14.00
C ASN A 109 8.80 32.72 -12.81
#